data_AF-A0A183KQ48-F1
#
_entry.id   AF-A0A183KQ48-F1
#
_cell.length_a   1.000
_cell.length_b   1.000
_cell.length_c   1.000
_cell.angle_alpha   90.00
_cell.angle_beta   90.00
_cell.angle_gamma   90.00
#
_symmetry.space_group_name_H-M   'P 1'
#
loop_
_entity.id
_entity.type
_entity.pdbx_description
1 polymer ?
#
loop_
_entity_poly.entity_id
_entity_poly.type
_entity_poly.pdbx_seq_one_letter_code
_entity_poly.pdbx_strand_id
1 'polypeptide(L)'
;MGDFNAKVGTDNTGSKAQAEYTEVNKQVKRSITTDKRKYVEDLATTAEKAAREGNMRQLYDITKKLSGKRGKPGRPVKSKEGEVITNIEEQRNRWVEHLKELLNRPALLNPPNIEAAPMDLPIDVGLPTIEEIRMANQER
;
A
#
# COMPACT_ATOMS: atom_id res chain seq x y z
N MET A 1 -33.39 61.21 51.52
CA MET A 1 -34.13 60.09 50.92
C MET A 1 -34.20 60.31 49.43
N GLY A 2 -33.44 59.55 48.66
CA GLY A 2 -33.33 59.68 47.21
C GLY A 2 -32.43 58.59 46.68
N ASP A 3 -32.96 57.37 46.64
CA ASP A 3 -32.23 56.18 46.19
C ASP A 3 -32.13 56.20 44.66
N PHE A 4 -30.93 56.50 44.16
CA PHE A 4 -30.60 56.40 42.74
C PHE A 4 -30.32 54.93 42.39
N ASN A 5 -31.37 54.18 42.04
CA ASN A 5 -31.23 52.79 41.59
C ASN A 5 -30.83 52.76 40.10
N ALA A 6 -29.54 52.87 39.82
CA ALA A 6 -28.99 52.64 38.50
C ALA A 6 -28.97 51.14 38.19
N LYS A 7 -29.94 50.68 37.39
CA LYS A 7 -29.97 49.32 36.86
C LYS A 7 -28.84 49.18 35.84
N VAL A 8 -27.72 48.63 36.30
CA VAL A 8 -26.58 48.21 35.47
C VAL A 8 -27.11 47.26 34.38
N GLY A 9 -27.06 47.71 33.13
CA GLY A 9 -27.45 46.94 31.96
C GLY A 9 -26.43 45.83 31.71
N THR A 10 -26.73 44.63 32.20
CA THR A 10 -25.98 43.41 31.91
C THR A 10 -26.21 42.95 30.46
N ASP A 11 -25.18 43.14 29.63
CA ASP A 11 -24.56 42.13 28.76
C ASP A 11 -25.38 41.53 27.59
N ASN A 12 -26.02 42.37 26.78
CA ASN A 12 -26.58 41.91 25.48
C ASN A 12 -25.51 41.75 24.38
N THR A 13 -24.28 42.20 24.59
CA THR A 13 -23.20 42.19 23.59
C THR A 13 -22.44 40.87 23.54
N GLY A 14 -22.17 40.24 24.69
CA GLY A 14 -21.49 38.95 24.77
C GLY A 14 -22.31 37.80 24.17
N SER A 15 -23.61 37.74 24.48
CA SER A 15 -24.51 36.72 23.92
C SER A 15 -24.70 36.85 22.41
N LYS A 16 -24.71 38.08 21.87
CA LYS A 16 -24.76 38.33 20.42
C LYS A 16 -23.47 37.92 19.72
N ALA A 17 -22.31 38.29 20.26
CA ALA A 17 -21.02 37.91 19.71
C ALA A 17 -20.82 36.38 19.70
N GLN A 18 -21.30 35.68 20.73
CA GLN A 18 -21.26 34.21 20.79
C GLN A 18 -22.16 33.55 19.73
N ALA A 19 -23.35 34.12 19.49
CA ALA A 19 -24.25 33.65 18.44
C ALA A 19 -23.65 33.87 17.03
N GLU A 20 -23.09 35.05 16.77
CA GLU A 20 -22.40 35.37 15.51
C GLU A 20 -21.21 34.45 15.27
N TYR A 21 -20.36 34.23 16.29
CA TYR A 21 -19.23 33.30 16.20
C TYR A 21 -19.67 31.87 15.86
N THR A 22 -20.78 31.41 16.45
CA THR A 22 -21.31 30.07 16.21
C THR A 22 -21.79 29.91 14.76
N GLU A 23 -22.46 30.92 14.21
CA GLU A 23 -22.95 30.91 12.84
C GLU A 23 -21.80 30.94 11.82
N VAL A 24 -20.81 31.82 12.03
CA VAL A 24 -19.62 31.89 11.16
C VAL A 24 -18.82 30.58 11.21
N ASN A 25 -18.63 29.98 12.39
CA ASN A 25 -17.93 28.70 12.53
C ASN A 25 -18.67 27.55 11.81
N LYS A 26 -20.01 27.57 11.83
CA LYS A 26 -20.83 26.61 11.08
C LYS A 26 -20.66 26.80 9.56
N GLN A 27 -20.62 28.04 9.09
CA GLN A 27 -20.38 28.35 7.68
C GLN A 27 -18.98 27.92 7.23
N VAL A 28 -17.94 28.19 8.02
CA VAL A 28 -16.57 27.77 7.74
C VAL A 28 -16.44 26.25 7.68
N LYS A 29 -17.06 25.51 8.61
CA LYS A 29 -17.06 24.03 8.56
C LYS A 29 -17.73 23.49 7.30
N ARG A 30 -18.84 24.11 6.89
CA ARG A 30 -19.54 23.75 5.64
C ARG A 30 -18.65 24.01 4.43
N SER A 31 -18.03 25.18 4.32
CA SER A 31 -17.14 25.49 3.19
C SER A 31 -15.94 24.56 3.13
N ILE A 32 -15.27 24.28 4.26
CA ILE A 32 -14.15 23.31 4.32
C ILE A 32 -14.59 21.93 3.82
N THR A 33 -15.80 21.49 4.18
CA THR A 33 -16.32 20.19 3.76
C THR A 33 -16.61 20.18 2.25
N THR A 34 -17.21 21.26 1.74
CA THR A 34 -17.46 21.43 0.31
C THR A 34 -16.18 21.48 -0.51
N ASP A 35 -15.16 22.22 -0.06
CA ASP A 35 -13.90 22.36 -0.77
C ASP A 35 -13.12 21.04 -0.81
N LYS A 36 -13.13 20.28 0.30
CA LYS A 36 -12.58 18.91 0.32
C LYS A 36 -13.26 18.01 -0.70
N ARG A 37 -14.59 18.09 -0.82
CA ARG A 37 -15.35 17.30 -1.78
C ARG A 37 -15.00 17.68 -3.21
N LYS A 38 -14.95 18.98 -3.53
CA LYS A 38 -14.53 19.48 -4.85
C LYS A 38 -13.14 19.00 -5.22
N TYR A 39 -12.18 19.12 -4.31
CA TYR A 39 -10.82 18.64 -4.54
C TYR A 39 -10.75 17.15 -4.87
N VAL A 40 -11.53 16.31 -4.17
CA VAL A 40 -11.59 14.87 -4.46
C VAL A 40 -12.27 14.59 -5.80
N GLU A 41 -13.35 15.30 -6.13
CA GLU A 41 -14.04 15.18 -7.42
C GLU A 41 -13.12 15.59 -8.60
N ASP A 42 -12.37 16.68 -8.47
CA ASP A 42 -11.40 17.12 -9.48
C ASP A 42 -10.27 16.10 -9.71
N LEU A 43 -9.77 15.48 -8.64
CA LEU A 43 -8.81 14.40 -8.76
C LEU A 43 -9.41 13.18 -9.46
N ALA A 44 -10.65 12.81 -9.14
CA ALA A 44 -11.33 11.68 -9.75
C ALA A 44 -11.57 11.89 -11.26
N THR A 45 -12.03 13.08 -11.66
CA THR A 45 -12.22 13.42 -13.08
C THR A 45 -10.90 13.40 -13.85
N THR A 46 -9.81 13.88 -13.23
CA THR A 46 -8.47 13.82 -13.82
C THR A 46 -7.98 12.37 -13.98
N ALA A 47 -8.23 11.51 -12.99
CA ALA A 47 -7.89 10.08 -13.09
C ALA A 47 -8.66 9.40 -14.22
N GLU A 48 -9.96 9.67 -14.36
CA GLU A 48 -10.78 9.12 -15.44
C GLU A 48 -10.26 9.53 -16.82
N LYS A 49 -9.90 10.81 -16.98
CA LYS A 49 -9.29 11.31 -18.21
C LYS A 49 -7.97 10.58 -18.52
N ALA A 50 -7.08 10.46 -17.53
CA ALA A 50 -5.81 9.76 -17.70
C ALA A 50 -6.00 8.28 -18.10
N ALA A 51 -7.03 7.61 -17.55
CA ALA A 51 -7.37 6.25 -17.95
C ALA A 51 -7.84 6.17 -19.41
N ARG A 52 -8.71 7.10 -19.84
CA ARG A 52 -9.20 7.18 -21.23
C ARG A 52 -8.06 7.44 -22.23
N GLU A 53 -7.08 8.25 -21.86
CA GLU A 53 -5.90 8.57 -22.68
C GLU A 53 -4.80 7.49 -22.61
N GLY A 54 -4.97 6.44 -21.80
CA GLY A 54 -3.95 5.41 -21.60
C GLY A 54 -2.71 5.86 -20.81
N ASN A 55 -2.77 7.00 -20.12
CA ASN A 55 -1.68 7.53 -19.31
C ASN A 55 -1.62 6.86 -17.93
N MET A 56 -1.12 5.62 -17.92
CA MET A 56 -1.08 4.78 -16.72
C MET A 56 -0.26 5.37 -15.57
N ARG A 57 0.80 6.14 -15.89
CA ARG A 57 1.64 6.78 -14.87
C ARG A 57 0.85 7.83 -14.07
N GLN A 58 0.15 8.72 -14.77
CA GLN A 58 -0.68 9.73 -14.12
C GLN A 58 -1.84 9.11 -13.35
N LEU A 59 -2.49 8.10 -13.93
CA LEU A 59 -3.56 7.35 -13.27
C LEU A 59 -3.10 6.76 -11.93
N TYR A 60 -1.92 6.13 -11.90
CA TYR A 60 -1.34 5.57 -10.68
C TYR A 60 -1.06 6.65 -9.62
N ASP A 61 -0.42 7.76 -10.01
CA ASP A 61 -0.06 8.84 -9.08
C ASP A 61 -1.31 9.50 -8.45
N ILE A 62 -2.37 9.71 -9.24
CA ILE A 62 -3.63 10.28 -8.73
C ILE A 62 -4.36 9.29 -7.82
N THR A 63 -4.43 8.02 -8.22
CA THR A 63 -5.05 6.97 -7.41
C THR A 63 -4.32 6.82 -6.06
N LYS A 64 -2.99 6.91 -6.06
CA LYS A 64 -2.16 6.88 -4.85
C LYS A 64 -2.42 8.10 -3.94
N LYS A 65 -2.64 9.29 -4.51
CA LYS A 65 -3.05 10.48 -3.75
C LYS A 65 -4.45 10.30 -3.13
N LEU A 66 -5.41 9.75 -3.89
CA LEU A 66 -6.78 9.49 -3.44
C LEU A 66 -6.87 8.39 -2.37
N SER A 67 -6.05 7.35 -2.46
CA SER A 67 -6.08 6.21 -1.53
C SER A 67 -5.58 6.57 -0.12
N GLY A 68 -4.92 7.73 0.04
CA GLY A 68 -4.26 8.14 1.28
C GLY A 68 -3.14 7.18 1.71
N LYS A 69 -2.54 7.40 2.88
CA LYS A 69 -1.63 6.43 3.52
C LYS A 69 -2.45 5.33 4.19
N ARG A 70 -2.97 4.36 3.42
CA ARG A 70 -3.31 3.04 3.99
C ARG A 70 -2.04 2.18 4.07
N GLY A 71 -1.11 2.62 4.92
CA GLY A 71 0.03 1.80 5.30
C GLY A 71 -0.28 1.09 6.60
N LYS A 72 -0.46 -0.22 6.57
CA LYS A 72 0.04 -1.01 7.71
C LYS A 72 1.55 -0.73 7.75
N PRO A 73 2.20 -0.54 8.92
CA PRO A 73 3.64 -0.69 8.94
C PRO A 73 3.95 -2.04 8.28
N GLY A 74 4.83 -2.04 7.28
CA GLY A 74 5.28 -3.29 6.68
C GLY A 74 5.70 -4.24 7.80
N ARG A 75 5.39 -5.54 7.68
CA ARG A 75 5.81 -6.51 8.70
C ARG A 75 7.31 -6.29 8.95
N PRO A 76 7.73 -6.00 10.19
CA PRO A 76 9.12 -5.71 10.45
C PRO A 76 9.98 -6.90 10.02
N VAL A 77 11.04 -6.63 9.25
CA VAL A 77 11.99 -7.66 8.83
C VAL A 77 12.74 -8.11 10.07
N LYS A 78 12.85 -9.43 10.28
CA LYS A 78 13.60 -9.98 11.39
C LYS A 78 15.05 -10.29 11.00
N SER A 79 15.97 -10.05 11.93
CA SER A 79 17.35 -10.53 11.85
C SER A 79 17.41 -12.05 11.86
N LYS A 80 18.60 -12.61 11.68
CA LYS A 80 18.82 -14.06 11.74
C LYS A 80 18.56 -14.60 13.16
N GLU A 81 18.75 -13.75 14.16
CA GLU A 81 18.54 -13.98 15.59
C GLU A 81 17.08 -13.77 16.01
N GLY A 82 16.21 -13.34 15.08
CA GLY A 82 14.78 -13.14 15.32
C GLY A 82 14.39 -11.75 15.85
N GLU A 83 15.35 -10.83 15.96
CA GLU A 83 15.11 -9.46 16.40
C GLU A 83 14.52 -8.60 15.29
N VAL A 84 13.72 -7.58 15.66
CA VAL A 84 13.06 -6.71 14.68
C VAL A 84 14.02 -5.63 14.20
N ILE A 85 14.28 -5.59 12.89
CA ILE A 85 15.12 -4.59 12.24
C ILE A 85 14.28 -3.35 11.89
N THR A 86 14.64 -2.21 12.49
CA THR A 86 13.94 -0.92 12.30
C THR A 86 14.67 0.01 11.32
N ASN A 87 15.97 -0.18 11.08
CA ASN A 87 16.79 0.63 10.17
C ASN A 87 16.72 0.10 8.72
N ILE A 88 16.52 1.00 7.75
CA ILE A 88 16.43 0.67 6.32
C ILE A 88 17.73 0.06 5.78
N GLU A 89 18.89 0.52 6.24
CA GLU A 89 20.19 0.00 5.80
C GLU A 89 20.41 -1.43 6.27
N GLU A 90 20.08 -1.71 7.54
CA GLU A 90 20.12 -3.06 8.11
C GLU A 90 19.12 -4.00 7.42
N GLN A 91 17.95 -3.51 7.04
CA GLN A 91 17.00 -4.30 6.25
C GLN A 91 17.59 -4.69 4.90
N ARG A 92 18.26 -3.76 4.20
CA ARG A 92 18.94 -4.06 2.92
C ARG A 92 20.06 -5.08 3.12
N ASN A 93 20.86 -4.94 4.18
CA ASN A 93 21.92 -5.90 4.49
C ASN A 93 21.34 -7.30 4.78
N ARG A 94 20.26 -7.38 5.54
CA ARG A 94 19.56 -8.66 5.80
C ARG A 94 19.03 -9.32 4.52
N TRP A 95 18.53 -8.53 3.56
CA TRP A 95 18.13 -9.02 2.24
C TRP A 95 19.32 -9.58 1.44
N VAL A 96 20.44 -8.85 1.44
CA VAL A 96 21.68 -9.29 0.77
C VAL A 96 22.21 -10.58 1.38
N GLU A 97 22.23 -10.71 2.70
CA GLU A 97 22.64 -11.93 3.39
C GLU A 97 21.73 -13.11 3.07
N HIS A 98 20.41 -12.93 3.15
CA HIS A 98 19.45 -14.00 2.86
C HIS A 98 19.59 -14.52 1.43
N LEU A 99 19.73 -13.61 0.46
CA LEU A 99 19.92 -13.96 -0.94
C LEU A 99 21.27 -14.64 -1.18
N LYS A 100 22.34 -14.19 -0.51
CA LYS A 100 23.65 -14.86 -0.59
C LYS A 100 23.60 -16.28 -0.05
N GLU A 101 22.96 -16.51 1.09
CA GLU A 101 22.82 -17.84 1.69
C GLU A 101 21.96 -18.77 0.82
N LEU A 102 20.88 -18.23 0.24
CA LEU A 102 19.98 -19.00 -0.62
C LEU A 102 20.63 -19.38 -1.96
N LEU A 103 21.32 -18.44 -2.62
CA LEU A 103 21.87 -18.63 -3.96
C LEU A 103 23.25 -19.29 -3.97
N ASN A 104 24.04 -19.14 -2.90
CA ASN A 104 25.38 -19.72 -2.79
C ASN A 104 25.42 -20.93 -1.85
N ARG A 105 24.31 -21.68 -1.76
CA ARG A 105 24.26 -22.90 -0.97
C ARG A 105 25.38 -23.84 -1.42
N PRO A 106 26.37 -24.17 -0.57
CA PRO A 106 27.41 -25.12 -0.94
C PRO A 106 26.76 -26.47 -1.27
N ALA A 107 27.37 -27.20 -2.21
CA ALA A 107 26.96 -28.57 -2.50
C ALA A 107 26.87 -29.35 -1.19
N LEU A 108 25.77 -30.07 -0.99
CA LEU A 108 25.58 -30.89 0.21
C LEU A 108 26.77 -31.84 0.34
N LEU A 109 27.55 -31.69 1.42
CA LEU A 109 28.74 -32.50 1.72
C LEU A 109 28.41 -34.00 1.79
N ASN A 110 27.19 -34.31 2.20
CA ASN A 110 26.64 -35.64 2.08
C ASN A 110 25.71 -35.62 0.87
N PRO A 111 26.03 -36.31 -0.23
CA PRO A 111 25.01 -36.60 -1.23
C PRO A 111 23.84 -37.26 -0.48
N PRO A 112 22.59 -36.86 -0.76
CA PRO A 112 21.43 -37.58 -0.24
C PRO A 112 21.65 -39.06 -0.55
N ASN A 113 21.61 -39.93 0.47
CA ASN A 113 21.65 -41.37 0.28
C ASN A 113 20.31 -41.79 -0.33
N ILE A 114 20.17 -41.59 -1.63
CA ILE A 114 19.03 -42.03 -2.41
C ILE A 114 19.29 -43.52 -2.62
N GLU A 115 18.56 -44.35 -1.87
CA GLU A 115 18.50 -45.77 -2.13
C GLU A 115 18.08 -45.96 -3.59
N ALA A 116 18.97 -46.59 -4.37
CA ALA A 116 18.73 -46.79 -5.79
C ALA A 116 17.39 -47.50 -5.97
N ALA A 117 16.55 -46.99 -6.88
CA ALA A 117 15.31 -47.66 -7.20
C ALA A 117 15.63 -49.12 -7.59
N PRO A 118 14.91 -50.13 -7.06
CA PRO A 118 15.19 -51.54 -7.36
C PRO A 118 15.09 -51.91 -8.84
N MET A 119 14.50 -51.03 -9.65
CA MET A 119 14.28 -51.22 -11.08
C MET A 119 14.28 -49.87 -11.77
N ASP A 120 15.18 -49.70 -12.74
CA ASP A 120 15.13 -48.56 -13.66
C ASP A 120 13.94 -48.77 -14.60
N LEU A 121 13.02 -47.80 -14.61
CA LEU A 121 11.95 -47.78 -15.59
C LEU A 121 12.57 -47.64 -16.98
N PRO A 122 12.10 -48.37 -18.00
CA PRO A 122 12.57 -48.22 -19.37
C PRO A 122 12.04 -46.89 -19.92
N ILE A 123 12.72 -45.81 -19.56
CA ILE A 123 12.48 -44.47 -20.05
C ILE A 123 13.47 -44.26 -21.19
N ASP A 124 12.94 -44.03 -22.39
CA ASP A 124 13.78 -43.64 -23.52
C ASP A 124 14.29 -42.21 -23.28
N VAL A 125 15.57 -42.11 -22.90
CA VAL A 125 16.30 -40.84 -22.73
C VAL A 125 16.92 -40.36 -24.04
N GLY A 126 16.61 -41.01 -25.16
CA GLY A 126 17.01 -40.61 -26.50
C GLY A 126 16.45 -39.26 -26.92
N LEU A 127 17.04 -38.71 -27.99
CA LEU A 127 16.48 -37.52 -28.63
C LEU A 127 15.11 -37.87 -29.23
N PRO A 128 14.07 -37.05 -29.00
CA PRO A 128 12.74 -37.33 -29.53
C PRO A 128 12.77 -37.38 -31.05
N THR A 129 12.05 -38.37 -31.59
CA THR A 129 11.98 -38.61 -33.01
C THR A 129 11.03 -37.59 -33.66
N ILE A 130 11.31 -37.19 -34.91
CA ILE A 130 10.47 -36.23 -35.66
C ILE A 130 9.00 -36.68 -35.72
N GLU A 131 8.75 -37.98 -35.80
CA GLU A 131 7.40 -38.54 -35.82
C GLU A 131 6.65 -38.40 -34.48
N GLU A 132 7.36 -38.54 -33.35
CA GLU A 132 6.79 -38.35 -32.01
C GLU A 132 6.38 -36.89 -31.79
N ILE A 133 7.24 -35.95 -32.23
CA ILE A 133 6.95 -34.52 -32.21
C ILE A 133 5.73 -34.20 -33.08
N ARG A 134 5.60 -34.85 -34.23
CA ARG A 134 4.46 -34.65 -35.14
C ARG A 134 3.15 -35.18 -34.56
N MET A 135 3.17 -36.37 -33.95
CA MET A 135 1.99 -36.94 -33.29
C MET A 135 1.50 -36.07 -32.13
N ALA A 136 2.39 -35.61 -31.24
CA ALA A 136 2.02 -34.80 -30.08
C ALA A 136 1.39 -33.44 -30.45
N ASN A 137 1.73 -32.89 -31.62
CA ASN A 137 1.16 -31.62 -32.09
C ASN A 137 -0.20 -31.78 -32.78
N GLN A 138 -0.62 -33.01 -33.13
CA GLN A 138 -1.90 -33.29 -33.80
C GLN A 138 -3.04 -33.61 -32.81
N GLU A 139 -2.74 -33.80 -31.52
CA GLU A 139 -3.71 -33.98 -30.43
C GLU A 139 -4.21 -32.65 -29.81
N ARG A 140 -3.93 -31.50 -30.45
CA ARG A 140 -4.47 -30.17 -30.08
C ARG A 140 -5.58 -29.74 -31.02
#